data_AF-A0A968AJH7-F1
#
_entry.id   AF-A0A968AJH7-F1
#
_cell.length_a   1.000
_cell.length_b   1.000
_cell.length_c   1.000
_cell.angle_alpha   90.00
_cell.angle_beta   90.00
_cell.angle_gamma   90.00
#
_symmetry.space_group_name_H-M   'P 1'
#
loop_
_entity.id
_entity.type
_entity.pdbx_description
1 polymer ?
#
loop_
_entity_poly.entity_id
_entity_poly.type
_entity_poly.pdbx_seq_one_letter_code
_entity_poly.pdbx_strand_id
1 'polypeptide(L)'
;FGCAGYDIEDPIGYANVEEAIDAIKNQQPDIAVICSSDKEYKDLVPAIADAVLKLDNPPILVLAGYPEEEVETYKEAGVDEFIYSKCNVLNTLTRFQKKLNVIKN
;
A
#
# COMPACT_ATOMS: atom_id res chain seq x y z
N PHE A 1 9.86 -4.43 -4.19
CA PHE A 1 9.11 -4.69 -5.42
C PHE A 1 10.02 -4.88 -6.63
N GLY A 2 10.90 -3.93 -6.99
CA GLY A 2 11.69 -4.02 -8.25
C GLY A 2 12.54 -5.29 -8.41
N CYS A 3 13.14 -5.80 -7.33
CA CYS A 3 13.92 -7.05 -7.38
C CYS A 3 13.09 -8.32 -7.68
N ALA A 4 11.76 -8.25 -7.61
CA ALA A 4 10.84 -9.34 -7.96
C ALA A 4 10.11 -9.10 -9.30
N GLY A 5 10.52 -8.10 -10.08
CA GLY A 5 10.03 -7.88 -11.45
C GLY A 5 8.64 -7.24 -11.55
N TYR A 6 8.21 -6.52 -10.51
CA TYR A 6 7.01 -5.69 -10.58
C TYR A 6 7.26 -4.49 -11.49
N ASP A 7 6.25 -4.09 -12.26
CA ASP A 7 6.23 -2.78 -12.89
C ASP A 7 5.91 -1.72 -11.81
N ILE A 8 6.64 -0.60 -11.82
CA ILE A 8 6.62 0.36 -10.72
C ILE A 8 6.49 1.77 -11.27
N GLU A 9 5.37 2.39 -10.93
CA GLU A 9 5.17 3.84 -11.04
C GLU A 9 5.53 4.49 -9.70
N ASP A 10 6.56 5.34 -9.67
CA ASP A 10 7.06 6.02 -8.47
C ASP A 10 7.05 7.55 -8.68
N PRO A 11 5.88 8.20 -8.56
CA PRO A 11 5.78 9.65 -8.67
C PRO A 11 6.42 10.33 -7.46
N ILE A 12 6.90 11.57 -7.64
CA ILE A 12 7.53 12.37 -6.57
C ILE A 12 6.60 12.56 -5.35
N GLY A 13 5.28 12.46 -5.56
CA GLY A 13 4.24 12.53 -4.55
C GLY A 13 2.98 13.20 -5.10
N TYR A 14 1.96 13.31 -4.24
CA TYR A 14 0.69 13.99 -4.55
C TYR A 14 0.48 15.13 -3.54
N ALA A 15 -0.18 16.22 -3.95
CA ALA A 15 -0.36 17.37 -3.07
C ALA A 15 -1.38 17.10 -1.95
N ASN A 16 -2.31 16.16 -2.17
CA ASN A 16 -3.37 15.80 -1.24
C ASN A 16 -3.89 14.38 -1.52
N VAL A 17 -4.79 13.90 -0.66
CA VAL A 17 -5.41 12.56 -0.78
C VAL A 17 -6.23 12.42 -2.05
N GLU A 18 -6.95 13.47 -2.48
CA GLU A 18 -7.82 13.42 -3.66
C GLU A 18 -7.00 13.13 -4.94
N GLU A 19 -5.88 13.83 -5.12
CA GLU A 19 -4.95 13.60 -6.24
C GLU A 19 -4.36 12.19 -6.22
N ALA A 20 -3.99 11.68 -5.05
CA ALA A 20 -3.47 10.32 -4.91
C ALA A 20 -4.53 9.27 -5.30
N ILE A 21 -5.77 9.47 -4.87
CA ILE A 21 -6.89 8.57 -5.17
C ILE A 21 -7.27 8.63 -6.66
N ASP A 22 -7.23 9.81 -7.27
CA ASP A 22 -7.48 9.93 -8.71
C ASP A 22 -6.38 9.27 -9.54
N ALA A 23 -5.12 9.31 -9.09
CA ALA A 23 -4.06 8.53 -9.71
C ALA A 23 -4.31 7.02 -9.60
N ILE A 24 -4.73 6.52 -8.43
CA ILE A 24 -5.10 5.11 -8.24
C ILE A 24 -6.25 4.72 -9.18
N LYS A 25 -7.29 5.56 -9.31
CA LYS A 25 -8.41 5.30 -10.23
C LYS A 25 -7.96 5.23 -11.69
N ASN A 26 -7.06 6.11 -12.10
CA ASN A 26 -6.61 6.23 -13.49
C ASN A 26 -5.62 5.12 -13.86
N GLN A 27 -4.70 4.78 -12.96
CA GLN A 27 -3.66 3.77 -13.19
C GLN A 27 -4.13 2.35 -12.90
N GLN A 28 -5.13 2.20 -12.02
CA GLN A 28 -5.67 0.92 -11.55
C GLN A 28 -4.57 -0.07 -11.14
N PRO A 29 -3.66 0.32 -10.22
CA PRO A 29 -2.57 -0.55 -9.83
C PRO A 29 -3.08 -1.79 -9.09
N ASP A 30 -2.32 -2.88 -9.16
CA ASP A 30 -2.57 -4.06 -8.33
C ASP A 30 -2.20 -3.83 -6.84
N ILE A 31 -1.22 -2.97 -6.59
CA ILE A 31 -0.67 -2.64 -5.27
C ILE A 31 -0.46 -1.12 -5.19
N ALA A 32 -0.96 -0.49 -4.13
CA ALA A 32 -0.68 0.92 -3.81
C ALA A 32 0.09 1.01 -2.49
N VAL A 33 1.22 1.73 -2.49
CA VAL A 33 2.09 1.85 -1.30
C VAL A 33 2.03 3.28 -0.77
N ILE A 34 1.57 3.45 0.47
CA ILE A 34 1.66 4.71 1.21
C ILE A 34 3.08 4.85 1.74
N CYS A 35 3.81 5.86 1.26
CA CYS A 35 5.16 6.18 1.69
C CYS A 35 5.22 7.65 2.13
N SER A 36 5.25 7.90 3.44
CA SER A 36 5.43 9.24 4.01
C SER A 36 6.19 9.14 5.34
N SER A 37 6.18 10.20 6.14
CA SER A 37 6.72 10.20 7.49
C SER A 37 5.74 9.61 8.51
N ASP A 38 6.28 8.99 9.57
CA ASP A 38 5.48 8.43 10.67
C ASP A 38 4.51 9.45 11.29
N LYS A 39 4.89 10.73 11.29
CA LYS A 39 4.07 11.82 11.83
C LYS A 39 2.80 12.03 11.00
N GLU A 40 2.88 11.90 9.69
CA GLU A 40 1.77 12.15 8.78
C GLU A 40 0.83 10.96 8.64
N TYR A 41 1.28 9.75 8.99
CA TYR A 41 0.46 8.54 8.86
C TYR A 41 -0.85 8.57 9.65
N LYS A 42 -0.88 9.25 10.80
CA LYS A 42 -2.10 9.35 11.62
C LYS A 42 -3.26 10.01 10.88
N ASP A 43 -2.94 10.95 10.01
CA ASP A 43 -3.94 11.69 9.22
C ASP A 43 -4.11 11.06 7.83
N LEU A 44 -3.01 10.68 7.17
CA LEU A 44 -3.03 10.19 5.79
C LEU A 44 -3.57 8.77 5.65
N VAL A 45 -3.16 7.84 6.52
CA VAL A 45 -3.49 6.42 6.33
C VAL A 45 -4.98 6.16 6.42
N PRO A 46 -5.72 6.65 7.44
CA PRO A 46 -7.17 6.42 7.50
C PRO A 46 -7.91 7.08 6.33
N ALA A 47 -7.50 8.29 5.92
CA ALA A 47 -8.14 9.01 4.81
C ALA A 47 -7.95 8.31 3.46
N ILE A 48 -6.73 7.85 3.17
CA ILE A 48 -6.42 7.09 1.95
C ILE A 48 -7.13 5.74 1.98
N ALA A 49 -7.09 5.02 3.11
CA ALA A 49 -7.69 3.69 3.21
C ALA A 49 -9.21 3.73 3.03
N ASP A 50 -9.91 4.66 3.69
CA ASP A 50 -11.36 4.86 3.49
C ASP A 50 -11.71 5.20 2.03
N ALA A 51 -10.90 6.03 1.36
CA ALA A 51 -11.12 6.37 -0.04
C ALA A 51 -10.83 5.20 -0.99
N VAL A 52 -9.79 4.40 -0.71
CA VAL A 52 -9.44 3.19 -1.47
C VAL A 52 -10.54 2.13 -1.34
N LEU A 53 -11.07 1.89 -0.14
CA LEU A 53 -12.14 0.91 0.10
C LEU A 53 -13.44 1.22 -0.67
N LYS A 54 -13.63 2.46 -1.10
CA LYS A 54 -14.80 2.91 -1.88
C LYS A 54 -14.61 2.79 -3.39
N LEU A 55 -13.45 2.32 -3.86
CA LEU A 55 -13.20 2.09 -5.28
C LEU A 55 -13.83 0.77 -5.74
N ASP A 56 -14.23 0.70 -7.02
CA ASP A 56 -14.82 -0.51 -7.60
C ASP A 56 -13.83 -1.68 -7.66
N ASN A 57 -12.53 -1.38 -7.85
CA ASN A 57 -11.44 -2.34 -7.88
C ASN A 57 -10.28 -1.81 -7.01
N PRO A 58 -10.35 -1.97 -5.68
CA PRO A 58 -9.31 -1.45 -4.79
C PRO A 58 -8.00 -2.24 -4.96
N PRO A 59 -6.83 -1.57 -5.03
CA PRO A 59 -5.53 -2.23 -4.96
C PRO A 59 -5.31 -2.89 -3.59
N ILE A 60 -4.30 -3.77 -3.49
CA ILE A 60 -3.73 -4.13 -2.19
C ILE A 60 -3.07 -2.87 -1.61
N LEU A 61 -3.57 -2.38 -0.49
CA LEU A 61 -3.06 -1.18 0.17
C LEU A 61 -1.95 -1.53 1.14
N VAL A 62 -0.77 -0.93 0.94
CA VAL A 62 0.44 -1.24 1.71
C VAL A 62 0.94 0.00 2.42
N LEU A 63 1.31 -0.11 3.70
CA LEU A 63 2.04 0.95 4.41
C LEU A 63 3.55 0.68 4.39
N ALA A 64 4.34 1.65 3.94
CA ALA A 64 5.80 1.63 4.05
C ALA A 64 6.24 2.08 5.45
N GLY A 65 6.21 1.15 6.40
CA GLY A 65 6.53 1.41 7.79
C GLY A 65 5.95 0.33 8.70
N TYR A 66 6.33 0.35 9.97
CA TYR A 66 5.73 -0.53 10.97
C TYR A 66 5.58 0.21 12.31
N PRO A 67 4.62 1.14 12.40
CA PRO A 67 4.33 1.88 13.62
C PRO A 67 3.60 0.95 14.60
N GLU A 68 4.36 0.29 15.48
CA GLU A 68 3.91 -0.85 16.30
C GLU A 68 2.62 -0.58 17.09
N GLU A 69 2.42 0.66 17.57
CA GLU A 69 1.24 1.05 18.35
C GLU A 69 -0.01 1.24 17.47
N GLU A 70 0.15 1.57 16.19
CA GLU A 70 -0.93 1.90 15.25
C GLU A 70 -1.20 0.80 14.22
N VAL A 71 -0.44 -0.30 14.20
CA VAL A 71 -0.60 -1.40 13.23
C VAL A 71 -2.03 -1.93 13.17
N GLU A 72 -2.64 -2.22 14.33
CA GLU A 72 -4.02 -2.73 14.35
C GLU A 72 -5.02 -1.67 13.88
N THR A 73 -4.85 -0.41 14.29
CA THR A 73 -5.67 0.71 13.82
C THR A 73 -5.59 0.87 12.30
N TYR A 74 -4.41 0.76 11.70
CA TYR A 74 -4.25 0.89 10.26
C TYR A 74 -4.78 -0.31 9.48
N LYS A 75 -4.71 -1.53 10.03
CA LYS A 75 -5.40 -2.68 9.46
C LYS A 75 -6.91 -2.50 9.47
N GLU A 76 -7.46 -2.06 10.60
CA GLU A 76 -8.91 -1.78 10.74
C GLU A 76 -9.37 -0.67 9.78
N ALA A 77 -8.49 0.31 9.50
CA ALA A 77 -8.77 1.36 8.52
C ALA A 77 -8.78 0.87 7.06
N GLY A 78 -8.15 -0.28 6.77
CA GLY A 78 -8.10 -0.87 5.42
C GLY A 78 -6.71 -1.09 4.84
N VAL A 79 -5.63 -1.01 5.64
CA VAL A 79 -4.29 -1.41 5.19
C VAL A 79 -4.17 -2.94 5.18
N ASP A 80 -3.86 -3.50 4.02
CA ASP A 80 -3.74 -4.95 3.83
C ASP A 80 -2.40 -5.51 4.30
N GLU A 81 -1.31 -4.76 4.08
CA GLU A 81 0.06 -5.23 4.30
C GLU A 81 0.99 -4.10 4.75
N PHE A 82 2.11 -4.49 5.36
CA PHE A 82 3.16 -3.56 5.78
C PHE A 82 4.49 -4.00 5.15
N ILE A 83 5.30 -3.03 4.72
CA ILE A 83 6.66 -3.29 4.26
C ILE A 83 7.65 -2.41 5.02
N TYR A 84 8.65 -3.04 5.64
CA TYR A 84 9.62 -2.37 6.50
C TYR A 84 10.94 -3.14 6.55
N SER A 85 11.99 -2.52 7.11
CA SER A 85 13.38 -3.02 7.06
C SER A 85 13.60 -4.39 7.70
N LYS A 86 12.72 -4.83 8.61
CA LYS A 86 12.81 -6.15 9.26
C LYS A 86 12.00 -7.23 8.55
N CYS A 87 11.29 -6.91 7.46
CA CYS A 87 10.61 -7.92 6.65
C CYS A 87 11.60 -8.87 5.97
N ASN A 88 11.31 -10.17 5.97
CA ASN A 88 11.99 -11.09 5.07
C ASN A 88 11.54 -10.80 3.63
N VAL A 89 12.47 -10.30 2.80
CA VAL A 89 12.19 -9.83 1.43
C VAL A 89 11.59 -10.94 0.57
N LEU A 90 12.19 -12.13 0.57
CA LEU A 90 11.71 -13.27 -0.23
C LEU A 90 10.28 -13.65 0.15
N ASN A 91 10.02 -13.86 1.44
CA ASN A 91 8.70 -14.28 1.92
C ASN A 91 7.64 -13.21 1.66
N THR A 92 8.00 -11.93 1.81
CA THR A 92 7.09 -10.81 1.59
C THR A 92 6.70 -10.68 0.12
N LEU A 93 7.68 -10.69 -0.79
CA LEU A 93 7.41 -10.58 -2.23
C LEU A 93 6.68 -11.81 -2.78
N THR A 94 7.01 -13.00 -2.27
CA THR A 94 6.28 -14.25 -2.59
C THR A 94 4.82 -14.14 -2.15
N ARG A 95 4.55 -13.57 -0.96
CA ARG A 95 3.18 -13.37 -0.47
C ARG A 95 2.39 -12.44 -1.39
N PHE A 96 2.97 -11.32 -1.82
CA PHE A 96 2.33 -10.43 -2.80
C PHE A 96 2.05 -11.15 -4.13
N GLN A 97 3.01 -11.91 -4.68
CA GLN A 97 2.81 -12.66 -5.92
C GLN A 97 1.69 -13.72 -5.81
N LYS A 98 1.54 -14.36 -4.63
CA LYS A 98 0.43 -15.28 -4.35
C LYS A 98 -0.91 -14.53 -4.28
N LYS A 99 -0.97 -13.38 -3.58
CA LYS A 99 -2.19 -12.56 -3.52
C LYS A 99 -2.65 -12.08 -4.90
N LEU A 100 -1.70 -11.76 -5.77
CA LEU A 100 -1.94 -11.39 -7.17
C LEU A 100 -2.14 -12.58 -8.12
N ASN A 101 -2.15 -13.82 -7.60
CA ASN A 101 -2.29 -15.05 -8.39
C ASN A 101 -1.23 -15.23 -9.49
N VAL A 102 -0.07 -14.56 -9.38
CA VAL A 102 1.07 -14.71 -10.30
C VAL A 102 1.73 -16.09 -10.11
N ILE A 103 1.74 -16.59 -8.87
CA ILE A 103 2.27 -17.90 -8.50
C ILE A 103 1.27 -18.66 -7.62
N LYS A 104 1.30 -19.99 -7.67
CA LYS A 104 0.39 -20.86 -6.90
C LYS A 104 0.75 -20.90 -5.41
N ASN A 105 -0.26 -21.19 -4.57
CA ASN A 105 -0.12 -21.36 -3.13
C ASN A 105 0.73 -22.57 -2.74
#